data_AF-A0A2I2KR21-F1
#
_entry.id   AF-A0A2I2KR21-F1
#
_cell.length_a   1.000
_cell.length_b   1.000
_cell.length_c   1.000
_cell.angle_alpha   90.00
_cell.angle_beta   90.00
_cell.angle_gamma   90.00
#
_symmetry.space_group_name_H-M   'P 1'
#
loop_
_entity.id
_entity.type
_entity.pdbx_description
1 polymer ?
#
loop_
_entity_poly.entity_id
_entity_poly.type
_entity_poly.pdbx_seq_one_letter_code
_entity_poly.pdbx_strand_id
1 'polypeptide(L)'
;MTNLRFDVPTLTRELRAAMRHGARAASLAEHAPGLVDLLTAGHGGTGDERALIAEQIIREATAPLGDTVGPAMRIMLGLEPGTWHTRIETRRERAADMLDIGAGTFRRPHREGTYLRDIAWEIWRTHRRAA
;
A
#
# COMPACT_ATOMS: atom_id res chain seq x y z
N MET A 1 9.29 -6.43 24.00
CA MET A 1 8.04 -5.65 23.94
C MET A 1 8.20 -4.56 22.89
N THR A 2 7.96 -4.89 21.62
CA THR A 2 8.13 -3.92 20.52
C THR A 2 6.95 -2.94 20.56
N ASN A 3 7.21 -1.70 21.00
CA ASN A 3 6.24 -0.62 20.99
C ASN A 3 5.79 -0.38 19.53
N LEU A 4 4.58 -0.79 19.16
CA LEU A 4 4.00 -0.44 17.87
C LEU A 4 3.89 1.09 17.81
N ARG A 5 4.82 1.73 17.08
CA ARG A 5 4.92 3.19 16.98
C ARG A 5 3.86 3.84 16.09
N PHE A 6 2.93 3.06 15.55
CA PHE A 6 1.94 3.54 14.60
C PHE A 6 0.58 2.87 14.78
N ASP A 7 -0.47 3.61 14.44
CA ASP A 7 -1.85 3.16 14.43
C ASP A 7 -2.39 3.01 12.99
N VAL A 8 -3.53 2.33 12.87
CA VAL A 8 -4.19 2.09 11.58
C VAL A 8 -4.59 3.39 10.86
N PRO A 9 -5.11 4.43 11.54
CA PRO A 9 -5.38 5.72 10.89
C PRO A 9 -4.13 6.36 10.26
N THR A 10 -3.00 6.37 10.97
CA THR A 10 -1.72 6.90 10.46
C THR A 10 -1.26 6.11 9.25
N LEU A 11 -1.23 4.78 9.34
CA LEU A 11 -0.91 3.90 8.22
C LEU A 11 -1.79 4.15 7.00
N THR A 12 -3.11 4.26 7.20
CA THR A 12 -4.06 4.50 6.10
C THR A 12 -3.76 5.83 5.40
N ARG A 13 -3.41 6.87 6.16
CA ARG A 13 -3.04 8.18 5.61
C ARG A 13 -1.76 8.11 4.80
N GLU A 14 -0.71 7.49 5.33
CA GLU A 14 0.58 7.36 4.65
C GLU A 14 0.46 6.51 3.37
N LEU A 15 -0.28 5.39 3.42
CA LEU A 15 -0.58 4.57 2.24
C LEU A 15 -1.32 5.37 1.17
N ARG A 16 -2.31 6.18 1.57
CA ARG A 16 -3.05 7.03 0.64
C ARG A 16 -2.14 8.07 -0.03
N ALA A 17 -1.21 8.67 0.71
CA ALA A 17 -0.23 9.60 0.15
C ALA A 17 0.69 8.89 -0.85
N ALA A 18 1.20 7.71 -0.49
CA ALA A 18 2.07 6.90 -1.35
C ALA A 18 1.40 6.47 -2.66
N MET A 19 0.08 6.20 -2.68
CA MET A 19 -0.63 5.82 -3.91
C MET A 19 -0.43 6.80 -5.07
N ARG A 20 -0.31 8.11 -4.77
CA ARG A 20 -0.11 9.13 -5.82
C ARG A 20 1.11 8.82 -6.69
N HIS A 21 2.20 8.37 -6.07
CA HIS A 21 3.46 8.07 -6.74
C HIS A 21 3.66 6.56 -6.99
N GLY A 22 2.91 5.73 -6.29
CA GLY A 22 3.10 4.28 -6.26
C GLY A 22 3.92 3.84 -5.04
N ALA A 23 3.82 2.56 -4.71
CA ALA A 23 4.43 1.92 -3.56
C ALA A 23 5.61 0.99 -3.94
N ARG A 24 6.17 1.17 -5.13
CA ARG A 24 7.43 0.51 -5.52
C ARG A 24 8.58 1.09 -4.70
N ALA A 25 9.60 0.29 -4.40
CA ALA A 25 10.71 0.67 -3.54
C ALA A 25 11.34 2.03 -3.92
N ALA A 26 11.67 2.24 -5.20
CA ALA A 26 12.21 3.52 -5.67
C ALA A 26 11.26 4.71 -5.39
N SER A 27 9.97 4.54 -5.67
CA SER A 27 8.95 5.57 -5.41
C SER A 27 8.73 5.82 -3.92
N LEU A 28 8.81 4.78 -3.08
CA LEU A 28 8.72 4.90 -1.64
C LEU A 28 9.92 5.64 -1.05
N ALA A 29 11.14 5.29 -1.48
CA ALA A 29 12.36 5.98 -1.06
C ALA A 29 12.33 7.47 -1.43
N GLU A 30 11.87 7.81 -2.62
CA GLU A 30 11.84 9.20 -3.10
C GLU A 30 10.68 10.03 -2.53
N HIS A 31 9.48 9.46 -2.47
CA HIS A 31 8.24 10.23 -2.22
C HIS A 31 7.51 9.88 -0.93
N ALA A 32 7.83 8.75 -0.29
CA ALA A 32 7.19 8.33 0.96
C ALA A 32 8.18 7.75 1.99
N PRO A 33 9.32 8.42 2.28
CA PRO A 33 10.32 7.89 3.21
C PRO A 33 9.76 7.69 4.62
N GLY A 34 8.80 8.52 5.06
CA GLY A 34 8.11 8.34 6.34
C GLY A 34 7.32 7.04 6.43
N LEU A 35 6.74 6.56 5.31
CA LEU A 35 6.09 5.25 5.26
C LEU A 35 7.12 4.12 5.33
N VAL A 36 8.28 4.29 4.68
CA VAL A 36 9.40 3.34 4.80
C VAL A 36 9.88 3.23 6.25
N ASP A 37 10.10 4.36 6.92
CA ASP A 37 10.45 4.46 8.35
C ASP A 37 9.44 3.78 9.25
N LEU A 38 8.16 3.98 8.98
CA LEU A 38 7.09 3.38 9.74
C LEU A 38 7.06 1.86 9.57
N LEU A 39 7.11 1.35 8.35
CA LEU A 39 6.99 -0.09 8.04
C LEU A 39 8.23 -0.90 8.36
N THR A 40 9.40 -0.26 8.46
CA THR A 40 10.66 -0.95 8.70
C THR A 40 11.30 -0.54 10.02
N ALA A 41 10.52 0.02 10.95
CA ALA A 41 11.00 0.35 12.29
C ALA A 41 11.60 -0.91 12.96
N GLY A 42 12.91 -0.89 13.23
CA GLY A 42 13.65 -2.01 13.80
C GLY A 42 14.39 -2.89 12.78
N HIS A 43 14.21 -2.67 11.48
CA HIS A 43 15.07 -3.24 10.46
C HIS A 43 16.34 -2.39 10.31
N GLY A 44 17.50 -3.03 10.34
CA GLY A 44 18.76 -2.41 9.96
C GLY A 44 18.88 -2.27 8.43
N GLY A 45 20.01 -1.73 7.98
CA GLY A 45 20.34 -1.61 6.56
C GLY A 45 20.19 -0.20 5.99
N THR A 46 20.46 -0.10 4.70
CA THR A 46 20.40 1.12 3.90
C THR A 46 18.95 1.56 3.64
N GLY A 47 18.76 2.80 3.20
CA GLY A 47 17.45 3.31 2.81
C GLY A 47 16.79 2.48 1.71
N ASP A 48 17.58 2.03 0.72
CA ASP A 48 17.08 1.24 -0.41
C ASP A 48 16.64 -0.17 0.00
N GLU A 49 17.41 -0.84 0.86
CA GLU A 49 17.03 -2.15 1.42
C GLU A 49 15.73 -2.04 2.22
N ARG A 50 15.59 -0.98 3.02
CA ARG A 50 14.37 -0.72 3.78
C ARG A 50 13.19 -0.40 2.86
N ALA A 51 13.40 0.30 1.76
CA ALA A 51 12.34 0.56 0.78
C ALA A 51 11.87 -0.72 0.07
N LEU A 52 12.79 -1.67 -0.22
CA LEU A 52 12.45 -2.99 -0.75
C LEU A 52 11.61 -3.80 0.25
N ILE A 53 11.99 -3.79 1.53
CA ILE A 53 11.23 -4.45 2.60
C ILE A 53 9.85 -3.81 2.74
N ALA A 54 9.76 -2.48 2.73
CA ALA A 54 8.50 -1.76 2.80
C ALA A 54 7.57 -2.11 1.63
N GLU A 55 8.09 -2.17 0.40
CA GLU A 55 7.32 -2.62 -0.76
C GLU A 55 6.76 -4.03 -0.54
N GLN A 56 7.60 -4.96 -0.07
CA GLN A 56 7.21 -6.35 0.13
C GLN A 56 6.11 -6.48 1.19
N ILE A 57 6.22 -5.75 2.31
CA ILE A 57 5.19 -5.70 3.35
C ILE A 57 3.85 -5.22 2.78
N ILE A 58 3.87 -4.14 1.98
CA ILE A 58 2.65 -3.60 1.36
C ILE A 58 2.05 -4.63 0.41
N ARG A 59 2.88 -5.30 -0.42
CA ARG A 59 2.44 -6.32 -1.37
C ARG A 59 1.78 -7.49 -0.65
N GLU A 60 2.41 -8.02 0.39
CA GLU A 60 1.89 -9.14 1.18
C GLU A 60 0.57 -8.78 1.89
N ALA A 61 0.46 -7.56 2.41
CA ALA A 61 -0.76 -7.09 3.05
C ALA A 61 -1.96 -6.97 2.11
N THR A 62 -1.76 -7.01 0.78
CA THR A 62 -2.88 -7.09 -0.17
C THR A 62 -3.42 -8.51 -0.37
N ALA A 63 -2.65 -9.55 -0.03
CA ALA A 63 -3.04 -10.93 -0.30
C ALA A 63 -4.33 -11.37 0.45
N PRO A 64 -4.53 -11.02 1.73
CA PRO A 64 -5.75 -11.40 2.46
C PRO A 64 -7.05 -10.75 1.95
N LEU A 65 -6.97 -9.73 1.10
CA LEU A 65 -8.15 -9.06 0.53
C LEU A 65 -8.84 -9.92 -0.56
N GLY A 66 -8.28 -11.07 -0.91
CA GLY A 66 -8.84 -12.03 -1.86
C GLY A 66 -8.43 -11.75 -3.31
N ASP A 67 -8.87 -12.65 -4.19
CA ASP A 67 -8.33 -12.79 -5.55
C ASP A 67 -8.72 -11.66 -6.52
N THR A 68 -9.68 -10.82 -6.15
CA THR A 68 -10.08 -9.67 -6.97
C THR A 68 -9.61 -8.35 -6.37
N VAL A 69 -9.89 -8.11 -5.10
CA VAL A 69 -9.58 -6.83 -4.43
C VAL A 69 -8.07 -6.70 -4.21
N GLY A 70 -7.38 -7.76 -3.80
CA GLY A 70 -5.93 -7.73 -3.58
C GLY A 70 -5.16 -7.28 -4.83
N PRO A 71 -5.33 -7.97 -5.99
CA PRO A 71 -4.74 -7.53 -7.25
C PRO A 71 -5.16 -6.12 -7.69
N ALA A 72 -6.43 -5.73 -7.55
CA ALA A 72 -6.90 -4.38 -7.87
C ALA A 72 -6.18 -3.32 -7.03
N MET A 73 -5.95 -3.59 -5.74
CA MET A 73 -5.18 -2.69 -4.87
C MET A 73 -3.69 -2.67 -5.19
N ARG A 74 -3.10 -3.80 -5.64
CA ARG A 74 -1.73 -3.81 -6.16
C ARG A 74 -1.59 -2.95 -7.41
N ILE A 75 -2.60 -2.93 -8.29
CA ILE A 75 -2.65 -2.01 -9.44
C ILE A 75 -2.71 -0.57 -8.96
N MET A 76 -3.61 -0.24 -8.02
CA MET A 76 -3.71 1.10 -7.44
C MET A 76 -2.39 1.57 -6.82
N LEU A 77 -1.70 0.67 -6.12
CA LEU A 77 -0.40 0.93 -5.49
C LEU A 77 0.77 0.92 -6.49
N GLY A 78 0.55 0.69 -7.78
CA GLY A 78 1.63 0.68 -8.76
C GLY A 78 2.58 -0.52 -8.65
N LEU A 79 2.13 -1.60 -8.02
CA LEU A 79 2.94 -2.79 -7.70
C LEU A 79 2.89 -3.87 -8.78
N GLU A 80 1.96 -3.76 -9.73
CA GLU A 80 1.80 -4.71 -10.83
C GLU A 80 2.55 -4.26 -12.10
N PRO A 81 2.99 -5.19 -12.97
CA PRO A 81 3.56 -4.85 -14.26
C PRO A 81 2.65 -3.94 -15.10
N GLY A 82 3.26 -2.97 -15.79
CA GLY A 82 2.55 -1.99 -16.61
C GLY A 82 1.78 -0.93 -15.82
N THR A 83 2.00 -0.83 -14.51
CA THR A 83 1.46 0.28 -13.68
C THR A 83 2.53 1.29 -13.29
N TRP A 84 3.79 1.03 -13.63
CA TRP A 84 4.93 1.88 -13.30
C TRP A 84 4.90 3.18 -14.12
N HIS A 85 5.23 4.29 -13.47
CA HIS A 85 5.21 5.63 -14.08
C HIS A 85 3.87 6.04 -14.69
N THR A 86 2.78 5.32 -14.36
CA THR A 86 1.44 5.65 -14.82
C THR A 86 0.75 6.58 -13.84
N ARG A 87 -0.15 7.40 -14.37
CA ARG A 87 -0.97 8.31 -13.55
C ARG A 87 -1.90 7.51 -12.64
N ILE A 88 -2.26 8.09 -11.50
CA ILE A 88 -3.18 7.45 -10.55
C ILE A 88 -4.56 7.19 -11.18
N GLU A 89 -4.98 8.03 -12.12
CA GLU A 89 -6.22 7.86 -12.89
C GLU A 89 -6.19 6.57 -13.71
N THR A 90 -5.10 6.31 -14.45
CA THR A 90 -4.93 5.09 -15.26
C THR A 90 -4.93 3.84 -14.39
N ARG A 91 -4.25 3.88 -13.23
CA ARG A 91 -4.29 2.77 -12.27
C ARG A 91 -5.69 2.54 -11.72
N ARG A 92 -6.42 3.62 -11.46
CA ARG A 92 -7.81 3.56 -10.96
C ARG A 92 -8.77 2.96 -11.98
N GLU A 93 -8.67 3.35 -13.24
CA GLU A 93 -9.46 2.74 -14.33
C GLU A 93 -9.21 1.24 -14.38
N ARG A 94 -7.94 0.85 -14.46
CA ARG A 94 -7.54 -0.56 -14.56
C ARG A 94 -7.92 -1.39 -13.32
N ALA A 95 -7.86 -0.81 -12.12
CA ALA A 95 -8.31 -1.45 -10.89
C ALA A 95 -9.84 -1.58 -10.81
N ALA A 96 -10.57 -0.60 -11.35
CA ALA A 96 -12.02 -0.62 -11.39
C ALA A 96 -12.54 -1.65 -12.41
N ASP A 97 -11.91 -1.74 -13.58
CA ASP A 97 -12.20 -2.76 -14.60
C ASP A 97 -12.03 -4.17 -14.03
N MET A 98 -10.99 -4.39 -13.23
CA MET A 98 -10.75 -5.68 -12.56
C MET A 98 -11.85 -6.05 -11.55
N LEU A 99 -12.56 -5.07 -11.00
CA LEU A 99 -13.65 -5.25 -10.04
C LEU A 99 -15.03 -5.22 -10.70
N ASP A 100 -15.10 -5.16 -12.03
CA ASP A 100 -16.33 -5.00 -12.81
C ASP A 100 -17.19 -3.80 -12.33
N ILE A 101 -16.51 -2.70 -12.00
CA ILE A 101 -17.15 -1.43 -11.61
C ILE A 101 -16.53 -0.25 -12.36
N GLY A 102 -17.28 0.83 -12.50
CA GLY A 102 -16.72 2.07 -13.05
C GLY A 102 -15.71 2.74 -12.09
N ALA A 103 -14.69 3.42 -12.65
CA ALA A 103 -13.67 4.16 -11.88
C ALA A 103 -14.26 5.20 -10.91
N GLY A 104 -15.37 5.83 -11.28
CA GLY A 104 -16.11 6.75 -10.40
C GLY A 104 -16.72 6.05 -9.17
N THR A 105 -17.19 4.80 -9.33
CA THR A 105 -17.69 3.96 -8.23
C THR A 105 -16.55 3.52 -7.32
N PHE A 106 -15.40 3.17 -7.88
CA PHE A 106 -14.19 2.84 -7.12
C PHE A 106 -13.73 4.03 -6.25
N ARG A 107 -13.67 5.24 -6.83
CA ARG A 107 -13.22 6.47 -6.15
C ARG A 107 -14.12 6.91 -4.98
N ARG A 108 -15.34 6.38 -4.86
CA ARG A 108 -16.25 6.78 -3.79
C ARG A 108 -15.55 6.63 -2.43
N PRO A 109 -15.67 7.61 -1.51
CA PRO A 109 -14.89 7.64 -0.27
C PRO A 109 -14.93 6.34 0.55
N HIS A 110 -16.03 5.61 0.47
CA HIS A 110 -16.26 4.35 1.18
C HIS A 110 -15.71 3.09 0.49
N ARG A 111 -15.14 3.15 -0.72
CA ARG A 111 -14.55 1.98 -1.39
C ARG A 111 -13.03 2.02 -1.38
N GLU A 112 -12.42 2.92 -2.14
CA GLU A 112 -10.95 3.10 -2.18
C GLU A 112 -10.36 3.30 -0.77
N GLY A 113 -11.03 4.10 0.07
CA GLY A 113 -10.62 4.31 1.46
C GLY A 113 -10.79 3.10 2.38
N THR A 114 -11.75 2.22 2.10
CA THR A 114 -11.98 1.01 2.88
C THR A 114 -10.90 -0.02 2.58
N TYR A 115 -10.60 -0.27 1.32
CA TYR A 115 -9.55 -1.23 0.95
C TYR A 115 -8.17 -0.79 1.47
N LEU A 116 -7.86 0.50 1.45
CA LEU A 116 -6.64 1.03 2.08
C LEU A 116 -6.60 0.81 3.59
N ARG A 117 -7.75 0.97 4.25
CA ARG A 117 -7.87 0.71 5.69
C ARG A 117 -7.71 -0.78 5.98
N ASP A 118 -8.22 -1.66 5.13
CA ASP A 118 -8.05 -3.11 5.27
C ASP A 118 -6.57 -3.52 5.12
N ILE A 119 -5.86 -2.95 4.14
CA ILE A 119 -4.40 -3.13 4.00
C ILE A 119 -3.67 -2.62 5.26
N ALA A 120 -4.03 -1.44 5.78
CA ALA A 120 -3.43 -0.91 7.00
C ALA A 120 -3.67 -1.83 8.22
N TRP A 121 -4.86 -2.43 8.32
CA TRP A 121 -5.16 -3.43 9.34
C TRP A 121 -4.28 -4.68 9.20
N GLU A 122 -4.11 -5.21 7.99
CA GLU A 122 -3.28 -6.39 7.75
C GLU A 122 -1.79 -6.12 8.05
N ILE A 123 -1.27 -4.95 7.69
CA ILE A 123 0.09 -4.53 8.08
C ILE A 123 0.24 -4.48 9.60
N TRP A 124 -0.70 -3.80 10.28
CA TRP A 124 -0.69 -3.66 11.73
C TRP A 124 -0.77 -5.02 12.44
N ARG A 125 -1.63 -5.91 11.94
CA ARG A 125 -1.81 -7.27 12.46
C ARG A 125 -0.54 -8.10 12.33
N THR A 126 0.13 -8.05 11.19
CA THR A 126 1.37 -8.78 10.93
C THR A 126 2.50 -8.28 11.84
N HIS A 127 2.66 -6.96 11.99
CA HIS A 127 3.64 -6.39 12.91
C HIS A 127 3.37 -6.76 14.38
N ARG A 128 2.10 -6.83 14.79
CA ARG A 128 1.75 -7.25 16.16
C ARG A 128 2.05 -8.73 16.43
N ARG A 129 1.95 -9.60 15.43
CA ARG A 129 2.26 -11.03 15.58
C ARG A 129 3.76 -11.32 15.65
N ALA A 130 4.58 -10.46 15.05
CA ALA A 130 6.03 -10.59 15.02
C ALA A 130 6.74 -10.00 16.26
N ALA A 131 6.02 -9.27 17.11
CA ALA A 131 6.52 -8.53 18.29
C ALA A 131 6.31 -9.28 19.61
#